data_AF-A0A1F7X618-F1
#
_entry.id   AF-A0A1F7X618-F1
#
_cell.length_a   1.000
_cell.length_b   1.000
_cell.length_c   1.000
_cell.angle_alpha   90.00
_cell.angle_beta   90.00
_cell.angle_gamma   90.00
#
_symmetry.space_group_name_H-M   'P 1'
#
loop_
_entity.id
_entity.type
_entity.pdbx_description
1 polymer ?
#
loop_
_entity_poly.entity_id
_entity_poly.type
_entity_poly.pdbx_seq_one_letter_code
_entity_poly.pdbx_strand_id
1 'polypeptide(L)'
;MKKIIPIFVALILVVGGGAFYGGVKYQQSKGSFSNLTRQNFQNLSEEQRQQLLQGNIGGSFQRGIGGGAGTNFLNGEVIGKDEQSLTLKMPDGGSKIVFFSGSTKILKTTDGSIDDIGIGEQIMVSGEQNSDGSYTAQTIQERQLPLQNNSK
;
A
#
# COMPACT_ATOMS: atom_id res chain seq x y z
N MET A 1 53.24 -10.83 -11.63
CA MET A 1 51.84 -10.46 -11.97
C MET A 1 50.84 -11.62 -11.79
N LYS A 2 51.15 -12.88 -12.16
CA LYS A 2 50.21 -14.02 -12.05
C LYS A 2 49.82 -14.45 -10.62
N LYS A 3 50.63 -14.16 -9.60
CA LYS A 3 50.36 -14.51 -8.18
C LYS A 3 49.56 -13.43 -7.41
N ILE A 4 49.39 -12.24 -7.99
CA ILE A 4 48.71 -11.12 -7.34
C ILE A 4 47.19 -11.25 -7.48
N ILE A 5 46.73 -11.80 -8.61
CA ILE A 5 45.30 -12.04 -8.89
C ILE A 5 44.64 -12.94 -7.84
N PRO A 6 45.17 -14.13 -7.48
CA PRO A 6 44.52 -14.97 -6.46
C PRO A 6 44.53 -14.34 -5.07
N ILE A 7 45.55 -13.54 -4.73
CA ILE A 7 45.60 -12.81 -3.44
C ILE A 7 44.52 -11.72 -3.39
N PHE A 8 44.32 -11.00 -4.50
CA PHE A 8 43.26 -9.99 -4.60
C PHE A 8 41.86 -10.60 -4.49
N VAL A 9 41.63 -11.74 -5.15
CA VAL A 9 40.34 -12.45 -5.07
C VAL A 9 40.08 -12.96 -3.65
N ALA A 10 41.08 -13.52 -2.98
CA ALA A 10 40.96 -13.93 -1.59
C ALA A 10 40.65 -12.75 -0.65
N LEU A 11 41.30 -11.59 -0.87
CA LEU A 11 41.06 -10.40 -0.08
C LEU A 11 39.61 -9.89 -0.23
N ILE A 12 39.08 -9.86 -1.47
CA ILE A 12 37.71 -9.43 -1.75
C ILE A 12 36.70 -10.38 -1.11
N LEU A 13 36.93 -11.69 -1.13
CA LEU A 13 36.04 -12.67 -0.51
C LEU A 13 36.00 -12.54 1.02
N VAL A 14 37.15 -12.28 1.65
CA VAL A 14 37.23 -12.08 3.11
C VAL A 14 36.56 -10.77 3.52
N VAL A 15 36.83 -9.67 2.81
CA VAL A 15 36.24 -8.36 3.11
C VAL A 15 34.73 -8.36 2.82
N GLY A 16 34.31 -8.90 1.68
CA GLY A 16 32.90 -9.02 1.31
C GLY A 16 32.11 -9.92 2.26
N GLY A 17 32.66 -11.08 2.62
CA GLY A 17 32.04 -12.00 3.58
C GLY A 17 31.94 -11.40 4.99
N GLY A 18 33.00 -10.74 5.46
CA GLY A 18 33.03 -10.08 6.76
C GLY A 18 32.04 -8.90 6.87
N ALA A 19 31.96 -8.07 5.83
CA ALA A 19 31.02 -6.95 5.78
C ALA A 19 29.56 -7.41 5.70
N PHE A 20 29.27 -8.44 4.90
CA PHE A 20 27.93 -9.02 4.81
C PHE A 20 27.49 -9.65 6.14
N TYR A 21 28.33 -10.49 6.74
CA TYR A 21 28.02 -11.13 8.01
C TYR A 21 27.87 -10.12 9.16
N GLY A 22 28.78 -9.13 9.23
CA GLY A 22 28.69 -8.03 10.20
C GLY A 22 27.43 -7.19 10.03
N GLY A 23 27.03 -6.88 8.80
CA GLY A 23 25.79 -6.16 8.48
C GLY A 23 24.53 -6.91 8.92
N VAL A 24 24.44 -8.22 8.62
CA VAL A 24 23.30 -9.07 9.02
C VAL A 24 23.18 -9.17 10.55
N LYS A 25 24.30 -9.35 11.27
CA LYS A 25 24.33 -9.38 12.75
C LYS A 25 23.94 -8.04 13.36
N TYR A 26 24.39 -6.94 12.77
CA TYR A 26 24.04 -5.58 13.23
C TYR A 26 22.54 -5.30 13.05
N GLN A 27 21.95 -5.73 11.92
CA GLN A 27 20.52 -5.62 11.68
C GLN A 27 19.70 -6.45 12.68
N GLN A 28 20.15 -7.67 13.02
CA GLN A 28 19.52 -8.47 14.09
C GLN A 28 19.56 -7.76 15.46
N SER A 29 20.65 -7.07 15.79
CA SER A 29 20.74 -6.31 17.05
C SER A 29 19.90 -5.03 17.09
N LYS A 30 19.52 -4.47 15.93
CA LYS A 30 18.72 -3.24 15.84
C LYS A 30 17.25 -3.45 15.46
N GLY A 31 16.87 -4.67 15.07
CA GLY A 31 15.52 -5.00 14.61
C GLY A 31 14.88 -6.11 15.41
N SER A 32 14.49 -5.85 16.66
CA SER A 32 13.53 -6.71 17.37
C SER A 32 12.10 -6.39 16.96
N PHE A 33 11.79 -6.56 15.66
CA PHE A 33 10.42 -6.70 15.15
C PHE A 33 10.03 -8.19 15.12
N SER A 34 10.38 -8.94 16.18
CA SER A 34 10.15 -10.38 16.26
C SER A 34 9.44 -10.83 17.55
N ASN A 35 9.09 -9.91 18.45
CA ASN A 35 8.39 -10.24 19.69
C ASN A 35 6.97 -9.67 19.79
N LEU A 36 6.42 -9.12 18.69
CA LEU A 36 4.99 -8.80 18.61
C LEU A 36 4.15 -10.00 18.12
N THR A 37 4.59 -11.22 18.43
CA THR A 37 3.94 -12.45 17.97
C THR A 37 3.29 -13.14 19.16
N ARG A 38 1.96 -12.99 19.22
CA ARG A 38 0.99 -13.91 19.87
C ARG A 38 1.04 -14.13 21.39
N GLN A 39 2.13 -13.88 22.10
CA GLN A 39 2.23 -14.22 23.52
C GLN A 39 1.56 -13.19 24.46
N ASN A 40 1.51 -11.91 24.06
CA ASN A 40 0.85 -10.85 24.85
C ASN A 40 -0.68 -10.78 24.72
N PHE A 41 -1.28 -11.53 23.77
CA PHE A 41 -2.75 -11.55 23.61
C PHE A 41 -3.46 -12.61 24.45
N GLN A 42 -2.72 -13.55 25.05
CA GLN A 42 -3.29 -14.63 25.85
C GLN A 42 -3.51 -14.24 27.33
N ASN A 43 -2.85 -13.18 27.82
CA ASN A 43 -2.92 -12.74 29.23
C ASN A 43 -3.71 -11.44 29.46
N LEU A 44 -4.49 -10.98 28.48
CA LEU A 44 -5.34 -9.79 28.64
C LEU A 44 -6.73 -10.19 29.15
N SER A 45 -7.25 -9.46 30.13
CA SER A 45 -8.64 -9.61 30.57
C SER A 45 -9.61 -9.18 29.45
N GLU A 46 -10.84 -9.70 29.50
CA GLU A 46 -11.88 -9.44 28.49
C GLU A 46 -12.17 -7.94 28.33
N GLU A 47 -12.06 -7.17 29.41
CA GLU A 47 -12.28 -5.72 29.46
C GLU A 47 -11.16 -4.94 28.73
N GLN A 48 -9.89 -5.30 28.95
CA GLN A 48 -8.76 -4.69 28.23
C GLN A 48 -8.75 -5.06 26.74
N ARG A 49 -9.29 -6.24 26.41
CA ARG A 49 -9.53 -6.66 25.03
C ARG A 49 -10.55 -5.76 24.34
N GLN A 50 -11.68 -5.46 24.99
CA GLN A 50 -12.70 -4.57 24.41
C GLN A 50 -12.16 -3.16 24.19
N GLN A 51 -11.31 -2.64 25.08
CA GLN A 51 -10.70 -1.32 24.92
C GLN A 51 -9.67 -1.26 23.77
N LEU A 52 -8.94 -2.36 23.51
CA LEU A 52 -8.05 -2.48 22.36
C LEU A 52 -8.80 -2.61 21.02
N LEU A 53 -9.96 -3.26 21.01
CA LEU A 53 -10.84 -3.27 19.83
C LEU A 53 -11.46 -1.89 19.60
N GLN A 54 -11.93 -1.21 20.65
CA GLN A 54 -12.56 0.10 20.52
C GLN A 54 -11.54 1.21 20.18
N GLY A 55 -10.28 1.09 20.61
CA GLY A 55 -9.19 2.02 20.25
C GLY A 55 -8.49 1.75 18.91
N ASN A 56 -8.74 0.61 18.26
CA ASN A 56 -8.03 0.21 17.02
C ASN A 56 -8.96 -0.15 15.85
N ILE A 57 -10.29 -0.13 16.04
CA ILE A 57 -11.27 -0.23 14.94
C ILE A 57 -11.33 1.07 14.11
N GLY A 58 -10.93 2.22 14.67
CA GLY A 58 -10.76 3.46 13.90
C GLY A 58 -9.49 3.50 13.01
N GLY A 59 -8.49 2.64 13.29
CA GLY A 59 -7.19 2.62 12.58
C GLY A 59 -6.97 1.39 11.69
N SER A 60 -7.97 0.51 11.57
CA SER A 60 -7.90 -0.72 10.78
C SER A 60 -8.79 -0.69 9.53
N PHE A 61 -9.79 0.19 9.44
CA PHE A 61 -10.48 0.45 8.17
C PHE A 61 -9.58 1.14 7.14
N GLN A 62 -8.58 1.90 7.61
CA GLN A 62 -7.54 2.50 6.75
C GLN A 62 -6.45 1.51 6.31
N ARG A 63 -6.38 0.30 6.91
CA ARG A 63 -5.43 -0.75 6.52
C ARG A 63 -6.01 -1.79 5.55
N GLY A 64 -7.33 -1.78 5.32
CA GLY A 64 -8.01 -2.66 4.37
C GLY A 64 -7.86 -2.28 2.89
N ILE A 65 -7.40 -1.07 2.58
CA ILE A 65 -7.15 -0.57 1.21
C ILE A 65 -5.71 -0.04 1.09
N GLY A 66 -4.71 -0.80 1.57
CA GLY A 66 -3.30 -0.39 1.39
C GLY A 66 -2.28 -0.84 2.44
N GLY A 67 -2.61 -1.79 3.32
CA GLY A 67 -1.73 -2.21 4.42
C GLY A 67 -0.77 -3.36 4.14
N GLY A 68 -0.49 -3.69 2.86
CA GLY A 68 0.51 -4.68 2.50
C GLY A 68 1.91 -4.07 2.55
N ALA A 69 2.79 -4.67 3.35
CA ALA A 69 4.21 -4.33 3.44
C ALA A 69 4.80 -4.04 2.04
N GLY A 70 5.16 -2.78 1.78
CA GLY A 70 5.82 -2.34 0.54
C GLY A 70 4.97 -1.54 -0.45
N THR A 71 3.68 -1.29 -0.19
CA THR A 71 2.87 -0.45 -1.09
C THR A 71 3.12 1.04 -0.79
N ASN A 72 4.25 1.56 -1.24
CA ASN A 72 4.50 2.99 -1.25
C ASN A 72 3.55 3.64 -2.27
N PHE A 73 2.48 4.27 -1.78
CA PHE A 73 1.64 5.10 -2.63
C PHE A 73 2.47 6.28 -3.13
N LEU A 74 2.64 6.36 -4.45
CA LEU A 74 3.27 7.51 -5.10
C LEU A 74 2.18 8.52 -5.42
N ASN A 75 2.28 9.71 -4.84
CA ASN A 75 1.45 10.86 -5.18
C ASN A 75 2.35 11.93 -5.79
N GLY A 76 1.90 12.52 -6.89
CA GLY A 76 2.65 13.54 -7.61
C GLY A 76 1.85 14.08 -8.79
N GLU A 77 2.35 15.16 -9.37
CA GLU A 77 1.78 15.79 -10.56
C GLU A 77 2.38 15.16 -11.82
N VAL A 78 1.55 14.77 -12.80
CA VAL A 78 2.05 14.23 -14.07
C VAL A 78 2.64 15.36 -14.91
N ILE A 79 3.95 15.34 -15.13
CA ILE A 79 4.69 16.33 -15.93
C ILE A 79 5.19 15.79 -17.28
N GLY A 80 5.01 14.49 -17.53
CA GLY A 80 5.33 13.85 -18.80
C GLY A 80 4.62 12.51 -18.95
N LYS A 81 4.37 12.08 -20.19
CA LYS A 81 3.67 10.83 -20.49
C LYS A 81 4.12 10.28 -21.83
N ASP A 82 4.44 8.99 -21.85
CA ASP A 82 4.68 8.20 -23.05
C ASP A 82 3.68 7.02 -23.13
N GLU A 83 3.88 6.10 -24.07
CA GLU A 83 2.97 4.96 -24.30
C GLU A 83 2.89 3.98 -23.12
N GLN A 84 3.97 3.85 -22.34
CA GLN A 84 4.07 2.88 -21.23
C GLN A 84 4.64 3.49 -19.95
N SER A 85 4.75 4.82 -19.87
CA SER A 85 5.35 5.52 -18.73
C SER A 85 4.69 6.87 -18.43
N LEU A 86 4.74 7.27 -17.16
CA LEU A 86 4.38 8.61 -16.66
C LEU A 86 5.58 9.18 -15.90
N THR A 87 5.88 10.46 -16.09
CA THR A 87 6.84 11.19 -15.26
C THR A 87 6.08 12.02 -14.25
N LEU A 88 6.27 11.74 -12.97
CA LEU A 88 5.65 12.42 -11.85
C LEU A 88 6.63 13.41 -11.23
N LYS A 89 6.20 14.66 -11.04
CA LYS A 89 6.82 15.61 -10.12
C LYS A 89 6.36 15.29 -8.72
N MET A 90 7.33 15.04 -7.84
CA MET A 90 7.09 14.69 -6.45
C MET A 90 6.95 15.97 -5.59
N PRO A 91 6.23 15.93 -4.46
CA PRO A 91 6.12 17.07 -3.55
C PRO A 91 7.46 17.55 -2.97
N ASP A 92 8.47 16.68 -2.93
CA ASP A 92 9.83 16.99 -2.47
C ASP A 92 10.68 17.73 -3.53
N GLY A 93 10.10 18.04 -4.70
CA GLY A 93 10.76 18.70 -5.82
C GLY A 93 11.51 17.76 -6.75
N GLY A 94 11.60 16.47 -6.43
CA GLY A 94 12.17 15.45 -7.31
C GLY A 94 11.21 15.01 -8.43
N SER A 95 11.67 14.09 -9.27
CA SER A 95 10.83 13.43 -10.27
C SER A 95 10.99 11.91 -10.23
N LYS A 96 9.92 11.18 -10.55
CA LYS A 96 9.90 9.71 -10.66
C LYS A 96 9.22 9.29 -11.95
N ILE A 97 9.71 8.21 -12.56
CA ILE A 97 9.08 7.60 -13.72
C ILE A 97 8.29 6.37 -13.25
N VAL A 98 7.03 6.28 -13.66
CA VAL A 98 6.11 5.17 -13.37
C VAL A 98 5.82 4.44 -14.66
N PHE A 99 6.20 3.17 -14.74
CA PHE A 99 5.87 2.31 -15.88
C PHE A 99 4.52 1.62 -15.68
N PHE A 100 3.74 1.50 -16.75
CA PHE A 100 2.45 0.80 -16.74
C PHE A 100 2.32 -0.11 -17.97
N SER A 101 1.37 -1.04 -17.92
CA SER A 101 1.09 -1.98 -19.00
C SER A 101 -0.42 -2.08 -19.26
N GLY A 102 -0.82 -2.86 -20.27
CA GLY A 102 -2.24 -3.10 -20.57
C GLY A 102 -3.02 -3.80 -19.44
N SER A 103 -2.34 -4.41 -18.46
CA SER A 103 -2.98 -4.98 -17.27
C SER A 103 -3.15 -3.96 -16.13
N THR A 104 -2.55 -2.78 -16.24
CA THR A 104 -2.68 -1.72 -15.23
C THR A 104 -4.10 -1.16 -15.27
N LYS A 105 -4.85 -1.32 -14.18
CA LYS A 105 -6.18 -0.73 -14.03
C LYS A 105 -6.06 0.75 -13.70
N ILE A 106 -6.64 1.59 -14.56
CA ILE A 106 -6.69 3.04 -14.34
C ILE A 106 -8.09 3.38 -13.86
N LEU A 107 -8.17 3.87 -12.63
CA LEU A 107 -9.41 4.37 -12.04
C LEU A 107 -9.42 5.88 -12.17
N LYS A 108 -10.51 6.43 -12.68
CA LYS A 108 -10.74 7.87 -12.77
C LYS A 108 -12.02 8.19 -12.02
N THR A 109 -11.93 9.11 -11.08
CA THR A 109 -13.11 9.74 -10.49
C THR A 109 -13.40 11.01 -11.25
N THR A 110 -14.66 11.23 -11.58
CA THR A 110 -15.18 12.46 -12.17
C THR A 110 -16.41 12.87 -11.39
N ASP A 111 -16.76 14.15 -11.44
CA ASP A 111 -18.06 14.60 -10.95
C ASP A 111 -19.15 13.92 -11.78
N GLY A 112 -20.17 13.41 -11.10
CA GLY A 112 -21.34 12.76 -11.70
C GLY A 112 -22.64 13.47 -11.32
N SER A 113 -23.66 13.29 -12.14
CA SER A 113 -25.05 13.70 -11.86
C SER A 113 -25.83 12.54 -11.23
N ILE A 114 -26.96 12.86 -10.59
CA ILE A 114 -27.93 11.84 -10.18
C ILE A 114 -28.50 11.08 -11.38
N ASP A 115 -28.51 11.71 -12.56
CA ASP A 115 -28.98 11.11 -13.81
C ASP A 115 -28.04 10.01 -14.34
N ASP A 116 -26.79 9.99 -13.86
CA ASP A 116 -25.82 8.95 -14.22
C ASP A 116 -26.07 7.65 -13.43
N ILE A 117 -26.92 7.68 -12.40
CA ILE A 117 -27.20 6.53 -11.54
C ILE A 117 -28.48 5.82 -12.00
N GLY A 118 -28.29 4.71 -12.70
CA GLY A 118 -29.36 3.83 -13.17
C GLY A 118 -29.87 2.84 -12.10
N ILE A 119 -31.11 2.37 -12.29
CA ILE A 119 -31.65 1.27 -11.48
C ILE A 119 -30.85 -0.02 -11.76
N GLY A 120 -30.33 -0.63 -10.70
CA GLY A 120 -29.54 -1.87 -10.77
C GLY A 120 -28.02 -1.66 -10.73
N GLU A 121 -27.56 -0.42 -10.72
CA GLU A 121 -26.14 -0.10 -10.57
C GLU A 121 -25.65 -0.29 -9.12
N GLN A 122 -24.36 -0.58 -8.99
CA GLN A 122 -23.72 -0.72 -7.69
C GLN A 122 -23.13 0.62 -7.27
N ILE A 123 -23.73 1.19 -6.23
CA ILE A 123 -23.27 2.43 -5.61
C ILE A 123 -22.74 2.18 -4.21
N MET A 124 -21.87 3.07 -3.77
CA MET A 124 -21.44 3.19 -2.38
C MET A 124 -21.88 4.54 -1.86
N VAL A 125 -22.68 4.55 -0.80
CA VAL A 125 -23.22 5.76 -0.17
C VAL A 125 -22.51 5.97 1.16
N SER A 126 -21.99 7.17 1.38
CA SER A 126 -21.48 7.61 2.69
C SER A 126 -22.31 8.78 3.19
N GLY A 127 -22.70 8.71 4.45
CA GLY A 127 -23.61 9.66 5.08
C GLY A 127 -24.05 9.17 6.45
N GLU A 128 -25.14 9.74 6.94
CA GLU A 128 -25.66 9.43 8.27
C GLU A 128 -26.93 8.61 8.19
N GLN A 129 -27.07 7.65 9.11
CA GLN A 129 -28.32 6.91 9.28
C GLN A 129 -29.24 7.69 10.21
N ASN A 130 -30.48 7.91 9.77
CA ASN A 130 -31.51 8.61 10.52
C ASN A 130 -32.20 7.66 11.52
N SER A 131 -32.88 8.23 12.51
CA SER A 131 -33.58 7.46 13.57
C SER A 131 -34.75 6.60 13.07
N ASP A 132 -35.28 6.91 11.90
CA ASP A 132 -36.33 6.16 11.21
C ASP A 132 -35.78 5.02 10.34
N GLY A 133 -34.45 4.83 10.31
CA GLY A 133 -33.76 3.81 9.52
C GLY A 133 -33.42 4.23 8.10
N SER A 134 -33.82 5.43 7.65
CA SER A 134 -33.40 6.01 6.37
C SER A 134 -31.96 6.51 6.42
N TYR A 135 -31.38 6.85 5.26
CA TYR A 135 -30.01 7.38 5.16
C TYR A 135 -30.00 8.74 4.46
N THR A 136 -29.26 9.68 5.01
CA THR A 136 -28.97 10.99 4.40
C THR A 136 -27.57 10.94 3.81
N ALA A 137 -27.46 10.88 2.48
CA ALA A 137 -26.18 10.80 1.78
C ALA A 137 -25.41 12.13 1.82
N GLN A 138 -24.13 12.07 2.15
CA GLN A 138 -23.18 13.18 1.98
C GLN A 138 -22.36 13.01 0.69
N THR A 139 -22.03 11.76 0.36
CA THR A 139 -21.35 11.42 -0.90
C THR A 139 -21.92 10.12 -1.45
N ILE A 140 -22.03 10.05 -2.78
CA ILE A 140 -22.40 8.85 -3.52
C ILE A 140 -21.29 8.59 -4.52
N GLN A 141 -20.74 7.37 -4.50
CA GLN A 141 -19.73 6.94 -5.44
C GLN A 141 -20.27 5.76 -6.23
N GLU A 142 -20.31 5.91 -7.55
CA GLU A 142 -20.58 4.80 -8.45
C GLU A 142 -19.36 3.87 -8.50
N ARG A 143 -19.56 2.57 -8.28
CA ARG A 143 -18.50 1.58 -8.43
C ARG A 143 -18.52 1.03 -9.84
N GLN A 144 -17.75 1.68 -10.72
CA GLN A 144 -17.46 1.10 -12.03
C GLN A 144 -16.59 -0.15 -11.85
N LEU A 145 -17.21 -1.33 -11.97
CA LEU A 145 -16.46 -2.56 -12.12
C LEU A 145 -15.74 -2.49 -13.47
N PRO A 146 -14.42 -2.80 -13.54
CA PRO A 146 -13.74 -2.84 -14.83
C PRO A 146 -14.51 -3.79 -15.73
N LEU A 147 -15.00 -3.27 -16.86
CA LEU A 147 -15.73 -4.05 -17.86
C LEU A 147 -14.93 -5.33 -18.10
N GLN A 148 -15.47 -6.49 -17.70
CA GLN A 148 -14.91 -7.76 -18.14
C GLN A 148 -15.09 -7.75 -19.65
N ASN A 149 -13.99 -7.50 -20.36
CA ASN A 149 -13.94 -7.59 -21.81
C ASN A 149 -14.12 -9.06 -22.18
N ASN A 150 -15.37 -9.52 -22.15
CA ASN A 150 -15.76 -10.83 -22.65
C ASN A 150 -15.81 -10.72 -24.18
N SER A 151 -14.63 -10.65 -24.80
CA SER A 151 -14.47 -10.90 -26.22
C SER A 151 -14.91 -12.34 -26.49
N LYS A 152 -16.05 -12.51 -27.17
CA LYS A 152 -16.34 -13.72 -27.95
C LYS A 152 -15.82 -13.53 -29.36
#